data_AF-A0A7J4RUP9-F1
#
_entry.id   AF-A0A7J4RUP9-F1
#
_cell.length_a   1.000
_cell.length_b   1.000
_cell.length_c   1.000
_cell.angle_alpha   90.00
_cell.angle_beta   90.00
_cell.angle_gamma   90.00
#
_symmetry.space_group_name_H-M   'P 1'
#
loop_
_entity.id
_entity.type
_entity.pdbx_description
1 polymer ?
#
loop_
_entity_poly.entity_id
_entity_poly.type
_entity_poly.pdbx_seq_one_letter_code
_entity_poly.pdbx_strand_id
1 'polypeptide(L)'
;MAGIIFGAVYVEHWNYRRIQKNEETGTRNKILVLINNDFNRKLRFIDESIQYKDYKPFFTDIWDAVILSGKQTLLPFEMIENLQHTYSWLKYYNTELQQKTVANNENTLRDVLGEVKKSINNSLNFLKNE
;
A
#
# COMPACT_ATOMS: atom_id res chain seq x y z
N MET A 1 -33.40 35.86 16.95
CA MET A 1 -31.96 35.93 16.56
C MET A 1 -31.21 34.64 16.87
N ALA A 2 -31.24 34.12 18.11
CA ALA A 2 -30.52 32.90 18.48
C ALA A 2 -30.82 31.66 17.60
N GLY A 3 -32.07 31.44 17.19
CA GLY A 3 -32.43 30.31 16.31
C GLY A 3 -31.91 30.41 14.87
N ILE A 4 -31.76 31.64 14.34
CA ILE A 4 -31.19 31.87 13.00
C ILE A 4 -29.68 31.65 13.04
N ILE A 5 -29.02 32.11 14.11
CA ILE A 5 -27.58 31.89 14.33
C ILE A 5 -27.29 30.39 14.50
N PHE A 6 -28.08 29.69 15.31
CA PHE A 6 -27.93 28.25 15.51
C PHE A 6 -28.17 27.45 14.22
N GLY A 7 -29.19 27.85 13.42
CA GLY A 7 -29.46 27.24 12.12
C GLY A 7 -28.32 27.46 11.12
N ALA A 8 -27.75 28.67 11.06
CA ALA A 8 -26.62 28.98 10.19
C ALA A 8 -25.38 28.14 10.55
N VAL A 9 -25.02 28.07 11.84
CA VAL A 9 -23.89 27.26 12.32
C VAL A 9 -24.09 25.77 12.03
N TYR A 10 -25.32 25.27 12.20
CA TYR A 10 -25.63 23.86 11.90
C TYR A 10 -25.46 23.53 10.41
N VAL A 11 -25.97 24.39 9.52
CA VAL A 11 -25.85 24.20 8.06
C VAL A 11 -24.38 24.30 7.62
N GLU A 12 -23.63 25.25 8.16
CA GLU A 12 -22.20 25.41 7.89
C GLU A 12 -21.41 24.17 8.30
N HIS A 13 -21.65 23.65 9.51
CA HIS A 13 -21.01 22.43 10.00
C HIS A 13 -21.38 21.19 9.18
N TRP A 14 -22.64 21.09 8.76
CA TRP A 14 -23.09 19.99 7.90
C TRP A 14 -22.41 20.04 6.52
N ASN A 15 -22.31 21.23 5.93
CA ASN A 15 -21.65 21.42 4.64
C ASN A 15 -20.15 21.13 4.75
N TYR A 16 -19.49 21.61 5.80
CA TYR A 16 -18.09 21.33 6.09
C TYR A 16 -17.82 19.82 6.18
N ARG A 17 -18.62 19.08 6.96
CA ARG A 17 -18.51 17.61 7.06
C ARG A 17 -18.69 16.91 5.71
N ARG A 18 -19.59 17.41 4.87
CA ARG A 18 -19.83 16.84 3.54
C ARG A 18 -18.64 17.05 2.61
N ILE A 19 -18.06 18.25 2.61
CA ILE A 19 -16.86 18.58 1.82
C ILE A 19 -15.70 17.72 2.29
N GLN A 20 -15.46 17.65 3.60
CA GLN A 20 -14.41 16.83 4.19
C GLN A 20 -14.53 15.35 3.77
N LYS A 21 -15.74 14.77 3.87
CA LYS A 21 -15.98 13.37 3.46
C LYS A 21 -15.68 13.15 1.97
N ASN A 22 -16.00 14.11 1.11
CA ASN A 22 -15.70 14.01 -0.32
C ASN A 22 -14.19 14.09 -0.59
N GLU A 23 -13.47 14.98 0.11
CA GLU A 23 -12.02 15.09 0.02
C GLU A 23 -11.30 13.83 0.54
N GLU A 24 -11.77 13.27 1.66
CA GLU A 24 -11.26 12.02 2.21
C GLU A 24 -11.47 10.85 1.24
N THR A 25 -12.66 10.76 0.62
CA THR A 25 -12.95 9.75 -0.41
C THR A 25 -12.05 9.92 -1.63
N GLY A 26 -11.88 11.16 -2.11
CA GLY A 26 -10.98 11.46 -3.23
C GLY A 26 -9.52 11.13 -2.92
N THR A 27 -9.09 11.37 -1.68
CA THR A 27 -7.74 11.05 -1.20
C THR A 27 -7.54 9.54 -1.10
N ARG A 28 -8.52 8.82 -0.52
CA ARG A 28 -8.52 7.35 -0.47
C ARG A 28 -8.35 6.76 -1.86
N ASN A 29 -9.15 7.18 -2.84
CA ASN A 29 -9.06 6.68 -4.21
C ASN A 29 -7.67 6.91 -4.84
N LYS A 30 -7.06 8.07 -4.60
CA LYS A 30 -5.69 8.36 -5.07
C LYS A 30 -4.66 7.44 -4.43
N ILE A 31 -4.79 7.15 -3.14
CA ILE A 31 -3.92 6.20 -2.43
C ILE A 31 -4.07 4.80 -3.02
N LEU A 32 -5.29 4.33 -3.23
CA LEU A 32 -5.56 3.02 -3.83
C LEU A 32 -4.93 2.89 -5.23
N VAL A 33 -5.09 3.90 -6.09
CA VAL A 33 -4.48 3.94 -7.42
C VAL A 33 -2.94 3.90 -7.33
N LEU A 34 -2.37 4.66 -6.40
CA LEU A 34 -0.93 4.75 -6.21
C LEU A 34 -0.34 3.42 -5.74
N ILE A 35 -0.99 2.76 -4.78
CA ILE A 35 -0.61 1.42 -4.31
C ILE A 35 -0.77 0.37 -5.40
N ASN A 36 -1.90 0.38 -6.13
CA ASN A 36 -2.11 -0.52 -7.26
C ASN A 36 -1.01 -0.38 -8.31
N ASN A 37 -0.61 0.85 -8.65
CA ASN A 37 0.47 1.10 -9.60
C ASN A 37 1.83 0.63 -9.06
N ASP A 38 2.12 0.84 -7.78
CA ASP A 38 3.32 0.34 -7.10
C ASP A 38 3.42 -1.19 -7.21
N PHE A 39 2.35 -1.88 -6.83
CA PHE A 39 2.28 -3.34 -6.88
C PHE A 39 2.41 -3.91 -8.29
N ASN A 40 1.78 -3.30 -9.28
CA ASN A 40 1.95 -3.73 -10.67
C ASN A 40 3.39 -3.54 -11.17
N ARG A 41 4.10 -2.47 -10.73
CA ARG A 41 5.52 -2.29 -11.04
C ARG A 41 6.38 -3.35 -10.35
N LYS A 42 6.07 -3.67 -9.09
CA LYS A 42 6.78 -4.70 -8.31
C LYS A 42 6.61 -6.09 -8.90
N LEU A 43 5.42 -6.43 -9.42
CA LEU A 43 5.21 -7.69 -10.13
C LEU A 43 6.11 -7.80 -11.37
N ARG A 44 6.20 -6.75 -12.19
CA ARG A 44 7.11 -6.73 -13.35
C ARG A 44 8.56 -6.89 -12.92
N PHE A 45 8.97 -6.17 -11.86
CA PHE A 45 10.30 -6.28 -11.30
C PHE A 45 10.62 -7.72 -10.84
N ILE A 46 9.66 -8.42 -10.22
CA ILE A 46 9.84 -9.84 -9.83
C ILE A 46 10.09 -10.71 -11.06
N ASP A 47 9.26 -10.55 -12.10
CA ASP A 47 9.38 -11.34 -13.32
C ASP A 47 10.73 -11.09 -14.02
N GLU A 48 11.16 -9.83 -14.11
CA GLU A 48 12.49 -9.45 -14.62
C GLU A 48 13.63 -10.02 -13.77
N SER A 49 13.52 -9.94 -12.44
CA SER A 49 14.55 -10.46 -11.52
C SER A 49 14.73 -11.97 -11.68
N ILE A 50 13.64 -12.72 -11.84
CA ILE A 50 13.68 -14.17 -12.05
C ILE A 50 14.27 -14.51 -13.44
N GLN A 51 13.89 -13.76 -14.48
CA GLN A 51 14.34 -13.99 -15.85
C GLN A 51 15.84 -13.69 -16.04
N TYR A 52 16.31 -12.54 -15.55
CA TYR A 52 17.68 -12.08 -15.75
C TYR A 52 18.62 -12.42 -14.59
N LYS A 53 18.10 -13.02 -13.51
CA LYS A 53 18.84 -13.31 -12.27
C LYS A 53 19.49 -12.09 -11.63
N ASP A 54 18.91 -10.91 -11.87
CA ASP A 54 19.36 -9.63 -11.33
C ASP A 54 18.51 -9.26 -10.11
N TYR A 55 18.94 -9.72 -8.94
CA TYR A 55 18.22 -9.53 -7.68
C TYR A 55 18.61 -8.19 -7.04
N LYS A 56 17.65 -7.27 -6.98
CA LYS A 56 17.78 -5.94 -6.36
C LYS A 56 16.78 -5.77 -5.22
N PRO A 57 17.05 -4.88 -4.24
CA PRO A 57 16.10 -4.61 -3.17
C PRO A 57 14.84 -3.90 -3.69
N PHE A 58 13.70 -4.20 -3.08
CA PHE A 58 12.46 -3.46 -3.26
C PHE A 58 12.49 -2.13 -2.53
N PHE A 59 11.89 -1.12 -3.15
CA PHE A 59 11.55 0.13 -2.49
C PHE A 59 10.18 0.01 -1.78
N THR A 60 10.10 0.49 -0.54
CA THR A 60 8.86 0.50 0.26
C THR A 60 8.27 1.90 0.45
N ASP A 61 8.89 2.90 -0.17
CA ASP A 61 8.67 4.33 0.02
C ASP A 61 7.21 4.75 -0.12
N ILE A 62 6.46 4.11 -1.02
CA ILE A 62 5.04 4.41 -1.23
C ILE A 62 4.20 4.13 0.01
N TRP A 63 4.36 2.97 0.64
CA TRP A 63 3.60 2.64 1.84
C TRP A 63 4.11 3.37 3.06
N ASP A 64 5.42 3.53 3.17
CA ASP A 64 6.01 4.34 4.23
C ASP A 64 5.49 5.80 4.14
N ALA A 65 5.34 6.39 2.94
CA ALA A 65 4.73 7.70 2.75
C ALA A 65 3.25 7.75 3.14
N VAL A 66 2.46 6.70 2.83
CA VAL A 66 1.05 6.60 3.24
C VAL A 66 0.93 6.58 4.78
N ILE A 67 1.78 5.82 5.45
CA ILE A 67 1.82 5.77 6.92
C ILE A 67 2.27 7.11 7.52
N LEU A 68 3.37 7.67 7.02
CA LEU A 68 3.95 8.92 7.53
C LEU A 68 3.01 10.12 7.34
N SER A 69 2.19 10.11 6.29
CA SER A 69 1.18 11.15 6.06
C SER A 69 -0.09 10.99 6.93
N GLY A 70 -0.18 9.92 7.73
CA GLY A 70 -1.35 9.61 8.55
C GLY A 70 -2.58 9.18 7.73
N LYS A 71 -2.42 8.98 6.43
CA LYS A 71 -3.51 8.71 5.49
C LYS A 71 -3.90 7.24 5.42
N GLN A 72 -3.17 6.34 6.08
CA GLN A 72 -3.58 4.95 6.28
C GLN A 72 -4.94 4.84 6.97
N THR A 73 -5.31 5.82 7.81
CA THR A 73 -6.61 5.90 8.50
C THR A 73 -7.81 6.04 7.55
N LEU A 74 -7.57 6.42 6.28
CA LEU A 74 -8.59 6.48 5.25
C LEU A 74 -8.90 5.12 4.61
N LEU A 75 -8.09 4.10 4.93
CA LEU A 75 -8.27 2.74 4.44
C LEU A 75 -8.95 1.89 5.52
N PRO A 76 -9.79 0.91 5.14
CA PRO A 76 -10.31 -0.07 6.09
C PRO A 76 -9.20 -0.88 6.75
N PHE A 77 -9.46 -1.35 7.96
CA PHE A 77 -8.45 -2.03 8.78
C PHE A 77 -7.89 -3.27 8.08
N GLU A 78 -8.75 -4.06 7.45
CA GLU A 78 -8.40 -5.28 6.73
C GLU A 78 -7.47 -4.98 5.55
N MET A 79 -7.67 -3.84 4.87
CA MET A 79 -6.78 -3.37 3.83
C MET A 79 -5.40 -3.01 4.41
N ILE A 80 -5.36 -2.29 5.52
CA ILE A 80 -4.10 -1.90 6.17
C ILE A 80 -3.31 -3.16 6.56
N GLU A 81 -3.97 -4.15 7.17
CA GLU A 81 -3.32 -5.41 7.59
C GLU A 81 -2.76 -6.18 6.38
N ASN A 82 -3.55 -6.30 5.32
CA ASN A 82 -3.15 -6.97 4.09
C ASN A 82 -1.97 -6.27 3.38
N LEU A 83 -2.00 -4.94 3.29
CA LEU A 83 -0.90 -4.15 2.76
C LEU A 83 0.36 -4.30 3.63
N GLN A 84 0.22 -4.15 4.95
CA GLN A 84 1.33 -4.31 5.89
C GLN A 84 1.99 -5.69 5.78
N HIS A 85 1.21 -6.76 5.64
CA HIS A 85 1.72 -8.10 5.39
C HIS A 85 2.52 -8.16 4.08
N THR A 86 2.03 -7.55 3.00
CA THR A 86 2.72 -7.49 1.70
C THR A 86 4.06 -6.75 1.81
N TYR A 87 4.06 -5.55 2.41
CA TYR A 87 5.30 -4.77 2.58
C TYR A 87 6.28 -5.44 3.54
N SER A 88 5.82 -6.26 4.49
CA SER A 88 6.68 -7.04 5.36
C SER A 88 7.44 -8.13 4.59
N TRP A 89 6.78 -8.81 3.65
CA TRP A 89 7.44 -9.74 2.73
C TRP A 89 8.51 -9.06 1.86
N LEU A 90 8.26 -7.83 1.39
CA LEU A 90 9.27 -7.05 0.66
C LEU A 90 10.49 -6.74 1.51
N LYS A 91 10.28 -6.33 2.77
CA LYS A 91 11.37 -6.04 3.72
C LYS A 91 12.15 -7.31 4.08
N TYR A 92 11.45 -8.43 4.23
CA TYR A 92 12.07 -9.73 4.46
C TYR A 92 12.97 -10.14 3.28
N TYR A 93 12.47 -10.07 2.05
CA TYR A 93 13.29 -10.28 0.85
C TYR A 93 14.54 -9.38 0.81
N ASN A 94 14.40 -8.09 1.12
CA ASN A 94 15.54 -7.18 1.16
C ASN A 94 16.60 -7.60 2.18
N THR A 95 16.16 -8.20 3.28
CA THR A 95 17.03 -8.69 4.35
C THR A 95 17.78 -9.93 3.89
N GLU A 96 17.08 -10.89 3.27
CA GLU A 96 17.69 -12.10 2.67
C GLU A 96 18.71 -11.74 1.57
N LEU A 97 18.40 -10.72 0.76
CA LEU A 97 19.31 -10.23 -0.28
C LEU A 97 20.61 -9.64 0.30
N GLN A 98 20.54 -8.98 1.46
CA GLN A 98 21.70 -8.39 2.13
C GLN A 98 22.59 -9.43 2.83
N GLN A 99 22.02 -10.57 3.23
CA GLN A 99 22.74 -11.69 3.84
C GLN A 99 23.54 -12.44 2.75
N LYS A 100 24.63 -11.84 2.26
CA LYS A 100 25.50 -12.32 1.17
C LYS A 100 26.28 -13.62 1.43
N THR A 101 26.01 -14.33 2.51
CA THR A 101 26.76 -15.54 2.89
C THR A 101 26.12 -16.79 2.31
N VAL A 102 26.89 -17.51 1.50
CA VAL A 102 26.68 -18.89 1.00
C VAL A 102 26.02 -19.00 -0.38
N ALA A 103 26.67 -19.78 -1.24
CA ALA A 103 26.35 -20.12 -2.62
C ALA A 103 24.98 -20.82 -2.86
N ASN A 104 24.07 -20.77 -1.89
CA ASN A 104 22.73 -21.38 -1.92
C ASN A 104 21.59 -20.33 -1.85
N ASN A 105 21.92 -19.03 -1.91
CA ASN A 105 20.97 -17.92 -1.70
C ASN A 105 20.00 -17.72 -2.88
N GLU A 106 20.34 -18.16 -4.11
CA GLU A 106 19.47 -17.92 -5.28
C GLU A 106 18.11 -18.63 -5.17
N ASN A 107 18.09 -19.88 -4.70
CA ASN A 107 16.84 -20.64 -4.55
C ASN A 107 15.96 -20.03 -3.46
N THR A 108 16.55 -19.66 -2.32
CA THR A 108 15.85 -18.96 -1.23
C THR A 108 15.25 -17.64 -1.71
N LEU A 109 16.02 -16.83 -2.44
CA LEU A 109 15.52 -15.55 -3.00
C LEU A 109 14.37 -15.78 -3.97
N ARG A 110 14.43 -16.81 -4.80
CA ARG A 110 13.33 -17.18 -5.72
C ARG A 110 12.08 -17.60 -4.96
N ASP A 111 12.22 -18.41 -3.91
CA ASP A 111 11.09 -18.85 -3.09
C ASP A 111 10.43 -17.65 -2.39
N VAL A 112 11.24 -16.76 -1.80
CA VAL A 112 10.74 -15.53 -1.16
C VAL A 112 10.08 -14.61 -2.19
N LEU A 113 10.64 -14.45 -3.40
CA LEU A 113 10.00 -13.69 -4.48
C LEU A 113 8.66 -14.31 -4.90
N GLY A 114 8.54 -15.64 -4.86
CA GLY A 114 7.28 -16.35 -5.06
C GLY A 114 6.23 -15.96 -4.01
N GLU A 115 6.60 -15.92 -2.74
CA GLU A 115 5.72 -15.49 -1.65
C GLU A 115 5.37 -14.00 -1.74
N VAL A 116 6.33 -13.14 -2.07
CA VAL A 116 6.09 -11.72 -2.37
C VAL A 116 5.06 -11.58 -3.50
N LYS A 117 5.23 -12.33 -4.60
CA LYS A 117 4.32 -12.29 -5.75
C LYS A 117 2.90 -12.72 -5.37
N LYS A 118 2.75 -13.79 -4.59
CA LYS A 118 1.45 -14.24 -4.06
C LYS A 118 0.81 -13.17 -3.19
N SER A 119 1.58 -12.60 -2.27
CA SER A 119 1.11 -11.56 -1.36
C SER A 119 0.63 -10.32 -2.12
N ILE A 120 1.40 -9.84 -3.11
CA ILE A 120 1.00 -8.71 -3.97
C ILE A 120 -0.29 -9.03 -4.73
N ASN A 121 -0.42 -10.22 -5.32
CA ASN A 121 -1.63 -10.60 -6.06
C ASN A 121 -2.86 -10.65 -5.15
N ASN A 122 -2.73 -11.16 -3.93
CA ASN A 122 -3.80 -11.14 -2.94
C ASN A 122 -4.25 -9.71 -2.64
N SER A 123 -3.29 -8.80 -2.44
CA SER A 123 -3.57 -7.39 -2.16
C SER A 123 -4.19 -6.66 -3.35
N LEU A 124 -3.75 -6.95 -4.58
CA LEU A 124 -4.39 -6.44 -5.79
C LEU A 124 -5.83 -6.95 -5.95
N ASN A 125 -6.11 -8.20 -5.57
CA ASN A 125 -7.48 -8.72 -5.57
C ASN A 125 -8.33 -8.03 -4.50
N PHE A 126 -7.76 -7.76 -3.33
CA PHE A 126 -8.42 -7.00 -2.27
C PHE A 126 -8.79 -5.58 -2.74
N LEU A 127 -7.86 -4.90 -3.43
CA LEU A 127 -8.08 -3.57 -4.03
C LEU A 127 -9.18 -3.54 -5.09
N LYS A 128 -9.43 -4.64 -5.80
CA LYS A 128 -10.48 -4.73 -6.84
C LYS A 128 -11.87 -5.00 -6.29
N ASN A 129 -11.94 -5.54 -5.07
CA ASN A 129 -13.19 -5.94 -4.42
C ASN A 129 -13.74 -4.84 -3.48
N GLU A 130 -13.03 -3.70 -3.34
CA GLU A 130 -13.53 -2.46 -2.71
C GLU A 130 -14.15 -1.50 -3.73
#